data_AF-A0A8I1PQD8-F1
#
_entry.id   AF-A0A8I1PQD8-F1
#
_cell.length_a   1.000
_cell.length_b   1.000
_cell.length_c   1.000
_cell.angle_alpha   90.00
_cell.angle_beta   90.00
_cell.angle_gamma   90.00
#
_symmetry.space_group_name_H-M   'P 1'
#
loop_
_entity.id
_entity.type
_entity.pdbx_description
1 polymer ?
#
loop_
_entity_poly.entity_id
_entity_poly.type
_entity_poly.pdbx_seq_one_letter_code
_entity_poly.pdbx_strand_id
1 'polypeptide(L)'
;MPGPTIPPADDVAVTRARIAAAPARVHQALTEPAELTAWLAEHATVDLPGTWEFWGRDVPDGHAPHQTPVHVDGDNLRFTWRLEDTDTTAEFALEPHDDDRSTLVTLSQTHFPGWPAVMEGTGPLSLLPTWWALAIATLDDHIAGRPLIARPDLTSTRMEVGLDIAADPGAVFASLVEPDVFESWFGAGMGIEPRVGGRWAMGDLDTNPNPGRITEFEPGRALGIDLGGMVVRWELEGSAGHTRLTLVQSGFDEDRPPHDAWLGWLSGLPELRRYHEVSEWEPIWVGEDSPSMPRG
;
A
#
# COMPACT_ATOMS: atom_id res chain seq x y z
N MET A 1 0.90 -34.58 19.03
CA MET A 1 0.97 -33.16 18.63
C MET A 1 -0.07 -32.98 17.54
N PRO A 2 -1.19 -32.27 17.79
CA PRO A 2 -2.04 -31.89 16.67
C PRO A 2 -1.20 -31.01 15.73
N GLY A 3 -1.21 -31.34 14.43
CA GLY A 3 -0.48 -30.57 13.42
C GLY A 3 -1.02 -29.14 13.31
N PRO A 4 -0.31 -28.24 12.61
CA PRO A 4 -0.79 -26.88 12.39
C PRO A 4 -2.15 -26.96 11.70
N THR A 5 -3.18 -26.46 12.39
CA THR A 5 -4.50 -26.22 11.82
C THR A 5 -4.31 -25.14 10.77
N ILE A 6 -4.28 -25.53 9.49
CA ILE A 6 -4.36 -24.57 8.38
C ILE A 6 -5.70 -23.85 8.56
N PRO A 7 -5.71 -22.52 8.78
CA PRO A 7 -6.95 -21.76 8.87
C PRO A 7 -7.77 -21.97 7.58
N PRO A 8 -9.11 -21.96 7.65
CA PRO A 8 -9.92 -21.98 6.43
C PRO A 8 -9.51 -20.83 5.49
N ALA A 9 -9.64 -21.06 4.17
CA ALA A 9 -9.14 -20.17 3.12
C ALA A 9 -9.65 -18.71 3.19
N ASP A 10 -10.75 -18.47 3.90
CA ASP A 10 -11.35 -17.13 4.06
C ASP A 10 -10.63 -16.26 5.12
N ASP A 11 -9.73 -16.84 5.91
CA ASP A 11 -8.95 -16.15 6.95
C ASP A 11 -7.53 -15.75 6.47
N VAL A 12 -7.25 -15.83 5.17
CA VAL A 12 -5.92 -15.52 4.61
C VAL A 12 -6.02 -14.45 3.53
N ALA A 13 -5.34 -13.33 3.73
CA ALA A 13 -5.13 -12.35 2.68
C ALA A 13 -3.93 -12.78 1.83
N VAL A 14 -4.06 -12.70 0.51
CA VAL A 14 -2.96 -12.98 -0.42
C VAL A 14 -2.77 -11.77 -1.33
N THR A 15 -1.54 -11.31 -1.46
CA THR A 15 -1.16 -10.23 -2.36
C THR A 15 -0.02 -10.71 -3.24
N ARG A 16 -0.12 -10.44 -4.55
CA ARG A 16 0.89 -10.88 -5.52
C ARG A 16 1.40 -9.71 -6.32
N ALA A 17 2.72 -9.62 -6.46
CA ALA A 17 3.37 -8.60 -7.27
C ALA A 17 4.48 -9.18 -8.14
N ARG A 18 4.64 -8.66 -9.35
CA ARG A 18 5.76 -8.92 -10.23
C ARG A 18 6.84 -7.88 -10.00
N ILE A 19 8.00 -8.32 -9.53
CA ILE A 19 9.18 -7.48 -9.33
C ILE A 19 10.19 -7.78 -10.43
N ALA A 20 10.73 -6.75 -11.08
CA ALA A 20 11.67 -6.87 -12.21
C ALA A 20 13.11 -7.18 -11.74
N ALA A 21 13.28 -8.23 -10.95
CA ALA A 21 14.56 -8.76 -10.49
C ALA A 21 14.49 -10.29 -10.29
N ALA A 22 15.65 -10.94 -10.31
CA ALA A 22 15.76 -12.37 -10.03
C ALA A 22 15.41 -12.70 -8.56
N PRO A 23 14.90 -13.91 -8.24
CA PRO A 23 14.49 -14.27 -6.88
C PRO A 23 15.58 -14.06 -5.83
N ALA A 24 16.84 -14.36 -6.16
CA ALA A 24 17.97 -14.17 -5.26
C ALA A 24 18.15 -12.69 -4.82
N ARG A 25 17.86 -11.73 -5.70
CA ARG A 25 17.93 -10.29 -5.38
C ARG A 25 16.78 -9.88 -4.47
N VAL A 26 15.58 -10.40 -4.70
CA VAL A 26 14.41 -10.16 -3.84
C VAL A 26 14.65 -10.77 -2.46
N HIS A 27 15.10 -12.01 -2.40
CA HIS A 27 15.48 -12.68 -1.16
C HIS A 27 16.51 -11.87 -0.38
N GLN A 28 17.57 -11.37 -1.04
CA GLN A 28 18.55 -10.49 -0.40
C GLN A 28 17.89 -9.26 0.25
N ALA A 29 16.95 -8.58 -0.44
CA ALA A 29 16.24 -7.44 0.12
C ALA A 29 15.34 -7.80 1.31
N LEU A 30 14.87 -9.06 1.38
CA LEU A 30 14.10 -9.59 2.50
C LEU A 30 14.99 -9.99 3.68
N THR A 31 16.27 -10.33 3.47
CA THR A 31 17.13 -10.92 4.52
C THR A 31 18.29 -10.05 4.98
N GLU A 32 18.56 -8.92 4.32
CA GLU A 32 19.62 -8.00 4.73
C GLU A 32 19.05 -6.86 5.61
N PRO A 33 19.55 -6.65 6.85
CA PRO A 33 19.02 -5.61 7.75
C PRO A 33 19.03 -4.20 7.17
N ALA A 34 20.08 -3.86 6.43
CA ALA A 34 20.22 -2.55 5.80
C ALA A 34 19.21 -2.34 4.66
N GLU A 35 18.76 -3.41 4.01
CA GLU A 35 17.73 -3.32 2.99
C GLU A 35 16.34 -3.25 3.62
N LEU A 36 16.05 -4.07 4.63
CA LEU A 36 14.78 -4.02 5.37
C LEU A 36 14.51 -2.63 5.97
N THR A 37 15.54 -1.99 6.54
CA THR A 37 15.40 -0.62 7.07
C THR A 37 15.20 0.44 5.98
N ALA A 38 15.63 0.14 4.75
CA ALA A 38 15.42 1.01 3.61
C ALA A 38 13.97 0.97 3.11
N TRP A 39 13.33 -0.20 3.02
CA TRP A 39 12.02 -0.33 2.38
C TRP A 39 10.85 -0.71 3.31
N LEU A 40 11.08 -1.47 4.38
CA LEU A 40 10.00 -2.08 5.20
C LEU A 40 9.69 -1.31 6.48
N ALA A 41 10.70 -0.99 7.29
CA ALA A 41 10.51 -0.52 8.66
C ALA A 41 11.61 0.45 9.12
N GLU A 42 11.37 1.21 10.20
CA GLU A 42 12.37 2.08 10.82
C GLU A 42 13.57 1.30 11.38
N HIS A 43 13.31 0.13 11.93
CA HIS A 43 14.31 -0.74 12.54
C HIS A 43 14.15 -2.17 12.07
N ALA A 44 15.28 -2.85 11.86
CA ALA A 44 15.32 -4.28 11.58
C ALA A 44 16.57 -4.93 12.17
N THR A 45 16.41 -6.16 12.64
CA THR A 45 17.51 -7.04 13.06
C THR A 45 17.35 -8.38 12.35
N VAL A 46 18.42 -8.84 11.71
CA VAL A 46 18.43 -10.15 11.04
C VAL A 46 19.70 -10.91 11.41
N ASP A 47 19.51 -12.11 11.96
CA ASP A 47 20.54 -13.12 12.24
C ASP A 47 19.91 -14.50 12.01
N LEU A 48 19.79 -14.86 10.74
CA LEU A 48 19.09 -16.07 10.31
C LEU A 48 19.88 -17.35 10.65
N PRO A 49 19.18 -18.46 10.96
CA PRO A 49 17.73 -18.61 10.91
C PRO A 49 17.00 -18.17 12.19
N GLY A 50 17.70 -17.64 13.19
CA GLY A 50 17.16 -17.41 14.53
C GLY A 50 16.36 -16.11 14.69
N THR A 51 16.77 -15.05 13.99
CA THR A 51 16.22 -13.71 14.17
C THR A 51 15.90 -13.08 12.82
N TRP A 52 14.66 -12.62 12.68
CA TRP A 52 14.19 -11.76 11.60
C TRP A 52 13.09 -10.90 12.20
N GLU A 53 13.45 -9.67 12.57
CA GLU A 53 12.64 -8.78 13.39
C GLU A 53 12.59 -7.41 12.74
N PHE A 54 11.42 -6.76 12.78
CA PHE A 54 11.22 -5.40 12.30
C PHE A 54 10.21 -4.66 13.18
N TRP A 55 10.46 -3.38 13.42
CA TRP A 55 9.61 -2.53 14.26
C TRP A 55 9.88 -1.05 13.95
N GLY A 56 9.08 -0.16 14.51
CA GLY A 56 9.13 1.26 14.21
C GLY A 56 7.76 1.88 14.19
N ARG A 57 7.74 3.22 14.09
CA ARG A 57 6.49 3.99 13.96
C ARG A 57 5.71 3.70 12.68
N ASP A 58 6.35 3.07 11.71
CA ASP A 58 5.83 2.74 10.38
C ASP A 58 5.25 1.33 10.28
N VAL A 59 5.27 0.58 11.38
CA VAL A 59 4.86 -0.83 11.45
C VAL A 59 3.61 -0.96 12.34
N PRO A 60 2.54 -1.66 11.89
CA PRO A 60 1.40 -1.98 12.74
C PRO A 60 1.85 -2.69 14.02
N ASP A 61 1.44 -2.16 15.17
CA ASP A 61 1.90 -2.63 16.48
C ASP A 61 3.44 -2.60 16.66
N GLY A 62 4.13 -1.69 15.96
CA GLY A 62 5.59 -1.64 15.85
C GLY A 62 6.35 -1.03 17.03
N HIS A 63 5.77 -1.00 18.23
CA HIS A 63 6.44 -0.45 19.41
C HIS A 63 7.62 -1.32 19.90
N ALA A 64 7.64 -2.60 19.51
CA ALA A 64 8.73 -3.56 19.71
C ALA A 64 8.70 -4.61 18.58
N PRO A 65 9.77 -5.40 18.39
CA PRO A 65 9.73 -6.53 17.46
C PRO A 65 8.85 -7.66 17.99
N HIS A 66 8.04 -8.23 17.10
CA HIS A 66 7.03 -9.24 17.42
C HIS A 66 7.03 -10.40 16.44
N GLN A 67 8.10 -10.54 15.67
CA GLN A 67 8.23 -11.56 14.64
C GLN A 67 9.12 -12.72 15.11
N THR A 68 8.82 -13.92 14.65
CA THR A 68 9.67 -15.10 14.87
C THR A 68 9.76 -15.90 13.58
N PRO A 69 10.95 -16.09 12.98
CA PRO A 69 11.11 -16.93 11.81
C PRO A 69 10.61 -18.35 12.06
N VAL A 70 9.85 -18.88 11.11
CA VAL A 70 9.34 -20.26 11.12
C VAL A 70 10.04 -21.09 10.05
N HIS A 71 10.28 -20.49 8.88
CA HIS A 71 10.96 -21.13 7.75
C HIS A 71 11.67 -20.08 6.91
N VAL A 72 12.92 -20.37 6.52
CA VAL A 72 13.73 -19.50 5.67
C VAL A 72 14.59 -20.34 4.74
N ASP A 73 14.43 -20.14 3.44
CA ASP A 73 15.28 -20.64 2.37
C ASP A 73 15.31 -19.63 1.20
N GLY A 74 15.95 -20.00 0.08
CA GLY A 74 16.22 -19.05 -1.01
C GLY A 74 14.98 -18.52 -1.75
N ASP A 75 13.83 -19.17 -1.62
CA ASP A 75 12.57 -18.83 -2.28
C ASP A 75 11.39 -18.65 -1.30
N ASN A 76 11.60 -18.83 0.00
CA ASN A 76 10.56 -18.69 1.01
C ASN A 76 11.06 -18.03 2.31
N LEU A 77 10.29 -17.09 2.83
CA LEU A 77 10.44 -16.53 4.16
C LEU A 77 9.08 -16.52 4.85
N ARG A 78 8.93 -17.35 5.89
CA ARG A 78 7.72 -17.45 6.71
C ARG A 78 8.03 -17.17 8.17
N PHE A 79 7.19 -16.36 8.80
CA PHE A 79 7.36 -15.95 10.20
C PHE A 79 6.00 -15.82 10.90
N THR A 80 5.97 -16.05 12.21
CA THR A 80 4.84 -15.62 13.03
C THR A 80 4.98 -14.15 13.35
N TRP A 81 3.86 -13.43 13.46
CA TRP A 81 3.82 -12.04 13.89
C TRP A 81 2.68 -11.84 14.89
N ARG A 82 3.03 -11.53 16.13
CA ARG A 82 2.08 -11.14 17.18
C ARG A 82 1.60 -9.71 16.89
N LEU A 83 0.29 -9.55 16.72
CA LEU A 83 -0.37 -8.25 16.56
C LEU A 83 -1.43 -8.13 17.64
N GLU A 84 -1.24 -7.18 18.55
CA GLU A 84 -1.98 -7.09 19.82
C GLU A 84 -2.02 -8.45 20.52
N ASP A 85 -3.22 -9.03 20.61
CA ASP A 85 -3.49 -10.29 21.26
C ASP A 85 -3.63 -11.49 20.31
N THR A 86 -3.25 -11.33 19.05
CA THR A 86 -3.41 -12.34 17.99
C THR A 86 -2.07 -12.81 17.43
N ASP A 87 -1.83 -14.13 17.42
CA ASP A 87 -0.68 -14.73 16.75
C ASP A 87 -1.02 -14.98 15.29
N THR A 88 -0.43 -14.18 14.40
CA THR A 88 -0.60 -14.35 12.95
C THR A 88 0.60 -15.03 12.32
N THR A 89 0.51 -15.34 11.03
CA THR A 89 1.61 -15.85 10.21
C THR A 89 1.61 -15.10 8.89
N ALA A 90 2.79 -14.67 8.46
CA ALA A 90 3.01 -14.12 7.14
C ALA A 90 4.08 -14.92 6.40
N GLU A 91 3.96 -14.99 5.08
CA GLU A 91 4.86 -15.75 4.22
C GLU A 91 5.09 -15.02 2.91
N PHE A 92 6.37 -14.80 2.58
CA PHE A 92 6.82 -14.42 1.24
C PHE A 92 7.25 -15.69 0.50
N ALA A 93 6.61 -15.98 -0.62
CA ALA A 93 7.04 -16.98 -1.60
C ALA A 93 7.53 -16.28 -2.88
N LEU A 94 8.68 -16.70 -3.38
CA LEU A 94 9.40 -16.10 -4.50
C LEU A 94 9.46 -17.07 -5.66
N GLU A 95 8.65 -16.84 -6.70
CA GLU A 95 8.63 -17.70 -7.88
C GLU A 95 9.38 -17.01 -9.04
N PRO A 96 10.37 -17.67 -9.68
CA PRO A 96 11.01 -17.13 -10.87
C PRO A 96 10.01 -16.97 -12.02
N HIS A 97 10.16 -15.88 -12.78
CA HIS A 97 9.35 -15.58 -13.95
C HIS A 97 10.24 -14.93 -15.05
N ASP A 98 9.77 -14.95 -16.31
CA ASP A 98 10.47 -14.40 -17.49
C ASP A 98 11.95 -14.82 -17.64
N ASP A 99 12.23 -16.12 -17.50
CA ASP A 99 13.58 -16.69 -17.50
C ASP A 99 14.49 -16.08 -16.41
N ASP A 100 13.99 -16.04 -15.17
CA ASP A 100 14.64 -15.48 -13.97
C ASP A 100 14.91 -13.95 -14.03
N ARG A 101 14.34 -13.24 -15.02
CA ARG A 101 14.46 -11.79 -15.11
C ARG A 101 13.47 -11.06 -14.20
N SER A 102 12.41 -11.73 -13.79
CA SER A 102 11.43 -11.21 -12.84
C SER A 102 11.09 -12.26 -11.78
N THR A 103 10.48 -11.81 -10.68
CA THR A 103 10.02 -12.65 -9.59
C THR A 103 8.55 -12.34 -9.34
N LEU A 104 7.72 -13.38 -9.29
CA LEU A 104 6.38 -13.29 -8.71
C LEU A 104 6.53 -13.45 -7.19
N VAL A 105 6.35 -12.35 -6.47
CA VAL A 105 6.30 -12.33 -5.01
C VAL A 105 4.85 -12.57 -4.59
N THR A 106 4.60 -13.67 -3.89
CA THR A 106 3.33 -13.93 -3.22
C THR A 106 3.51 -13.71 -1.74
N LEU A 107 2.83 -12.71 -1.18
CA LEU A 107 2.68 -12.53 0.24
C LEU A 107 1.34 -13.14 0.69
N SER A 108 1.37 -13.99 1.71
CA SER A 108 0.16 -14.42 2.41
C SER A 108 0.19 -14.00 3.87
N GLN A 109 -0.96 -13.66 4.43
CA GLN A 109 -1.15 -13.20 5.81
C GLN A 109 -2.39 -13.87 6.40
N THR A 110 -2.22 -14.63 7.47
CA THR A 110 -3.35 -15.25 8.19
C THR A 110 -4.08 -14.24 9.08
N HIS A 111 -5.28 -14.62 9.52
CA HIS A 111 -6.19 -13.81 10.33
C HIS A 111 -6.65 -12.53 9.63
N PHE A 112 -6.84 -12.62 8.30
CA PHE A 112 -7.50 -11.56 7.56
C PHE A 112 -8.95 -11.40 8.06
N PRO A 113 -9.36 -10.21 8.56
CA PRO A 113 -10.66 -10.05 9.19
C PRO A 113 -11.80 -9.88 8.17
N GLY A 114 -11.50 -9.97 6.86
CA GLY A 114 -12.43 -9.68 5.78
C GLY A 114 -12.51 -8.19 5.44
N TRP A 115 -12.86 -7.89 4.19
CA TRP A 115 -13.00 -6.52 3.69
C TRP A 115 -13.98 -5.64 4.48
N PRO A 116 -15.14 -6.13 4.98
CA PRO A 116 -16.02 -5.31 5.80
C PRO A 116 -15.31 -4.77 7.06
N ALA A 117 -14.56 -5.61 7.77
CA ALA A 117 -13.82 -5.21 8.97
C ALA A 117 -12.63 -4.30 8.65
N VAL A 118 -11.97 -4.50 7.50
CA VAL A 118 -10.94 -3.57 6.98
C VAL A 118 -11.54 -2.18 6.76
N MET A 119 -12.71 -2.10 6.12
CA MET A 119 -13.40 -0.83 5.84
C MET A 119 -13.96 -0.15 7.10
N GLU A 120 -14.17 -0.91 8.18
CA GLU A 120 -14.52 -0.36 9.50
C GLU A 120 -13.30 0.13 10.30
N GLY A 121 -12.07 -0.19 9.87
CA GLY A 121 -10.83 0.32 10.47
C GLY A 121 -10.54 -0.19 11.89
N THR A 122 -10.97 -1.42 12.23
CA THR A 122 -10.87 -1.93 13.61
C THR A 122 -9.56 -2.69 13.85
N GLY A 123 -8.61 -2.06 14.56
CA GLY A 123 -7.38 -2.68 15.06
C GLY A 123 -6.29 -2.93 14.01
N PRO A 124 -5.09 -3.42 14.40
CA PRO A 124 -3.93 -3.55 13.50
C PRO A 124 -4.16 -4.49 12.32
N LEU A 125 -4.98 -5.53 12.49
CA LEU A 125 -5.30 -6.47 11.41
C LEU A 125 -6.01 -5.80 10.23
N SER A 126 -6.79 -4.73 10.49
CA SER A 126 -7.46 -3.96 9.44
C SER A 126 -6.47 -3.15 8.58
N LEU A 127 -5.29 -2.82 9.12
CA LEU A 127 -4.25 -2.05 8.41
C LEU A 127 -3.43 -2.93 7.46
N LEU A 128 -3.32 -4.23 7.74
CA LEU A 128 -2.37 -5.11 7.07
C LEU A 128 -2.51 -5.16 5.54
N PRO A 129 -3.72 -5.22 4.94
CA PRO A 129 -3.82 -5.31 3.48
C PRO A 129 -3.20 -4.10 2.76
N THR A 130 -3.51 -2.88 3.23
CA THR A 130 -2.99 -1.64 2.62
C THR A 130 -1.55 -1.37 3.03
N TRP A 131 -1.17 -1.73 4.26
CA TRP A 131 0.22 -1.65 4.71
C TRP A 131 1.13 -2.59 3.91
N TRP A 132 0.72 -3.83 3.68
CA TRP A 132 1.48 -4.79 2.87
C TRP A 132 1.54 -4.38 1.40
N ALA A 133 0.45 -3.83 0.84
CA ALA A 133 0.46 -3.27 -0.50
C ALA A 133 1.50 -2.15 -0.64
N LEU A 134 1.52 -1.20 0.31
CA LEU A 134 2.54 -0.14 0.34
C LEU A 134 3.95 -0.71 0.50
N ALA A 135 4.15 -1.67 1.40
CA ALA A 135 5.45 -2.28 1.66
C ALA A 135 6.00 -3.01 0.41
N ILE A 136 5.18 -3.80 -0.28
CA ILE A 136 5.58 -4.52 -1.50
C ILE A 136 5.88 -3.54 -2.64
N ALA A 137 5.09 -2.48 -2.81
CA ALA A 137 5.39 -1.45 -3.80
C ALA A 137 6.70 -0.70 -3.49
N THR A 138 6.97 -0.45 -2.21
CA THR A 138 8.24 0.14 -1.75
C THR A 138 9.42 -0.81 -1.97
N LEU A 139 9.23 -2.12 -1.81
CA LEU A 139 10.23 -3.14 -2.16
C LEU A 139 10.57 -3.12 -3.65
N ASP A 140 9.57 -3.03 -4.53
CA ASP A 140 9.79 -2.92 -5.98
C ASP A 140 10.56 -1.64 -6.35
N ASP A 141 10.21 -0.50 -5.74
CA ASP A 141 10.94 0.76 -5.91
C ASP A 141 12.39 0.66 -5.40
N HIS A 142 12.62 0.06 -4.24
CA HIS A 142 13.94 -0.16 -3.66
C HIS A 142 14.82 -1.03 -4.57
N ILE A 143 14.28 -2.14 -5.07
CA ILE A 143 14.99 -3.06 -5.97
C ILE A 143 15.33 -2.37 -7.30
N ALA A 144 14.42 -1.56 -7.82
CA ALA A 144 14.64 -0.80 -9.05
C ALA A 144 15.53 0.44 -8.86
N GLY A 145 15.90 0.79 -7.62
CA GLY A 145 16.66 2.00 -7.31
C GLY A 145 15.90 3.30 -7.54
N ARG A 146 14.56 3.27 -7.48
CA ARG A 146 13.71 4.45 -7.59
C ARG A 146 13.61 5.17 -6.23
N PRO A 147 13.34 6.49 -6.21
CA PRO A 147 13.11 7.20 -4.95
C PRO A 147 11.96 6.55 -4.17
N LEU A 148 12.10 6.32 -2.88
CA LEU A 148 11.01 5.71 -2.10
C LEU A 148 9.97 6.76 -1.70
N ILE A 149 8.71 6.35 -1.65
CA ILE A 149 7.66 7.15 -1.01
C ILE A 149 7.83 7.05 0.51
N ALA A 150 7.47 8.11 1.22
CA ALA A 150 7.55 8.12 2.68
C ALA A 150 6.68 6.98 3.25
N ARG A 151 7.29 6.16 4.12
CA ARG A 151 6.57 5.19 4.94
C ARG A 151 5.60 5.91 5.88
N PRO A 152 4.48 5.27 6.27
CA PRO A 152 3.51 5.87 7.18
C PRO A 152 4.17 6.16 8.53
N ASP A 153 3.70 7.19 9.23
CA ASP A 153 3.99 7.37 10.66
C ASP A 153 2.68 7.09 11.42
N LEU A 154 2.54 5.86 11.91
CA LEU A 154 1.37 5.36 12.65
C LEU A 154 1.31 5.90 14.10
N THR A 155 2.22 6.81 14.45
CA THR A 155 2.23 7.53 15.74
C THR A 155 1.91 9.02 15.58
N SER A 156 1.81 9.49 14.34
CA SER A 156 1.63 10.89 13.99
C SER A 156 0.17 11.22 13.68
N THR A 157 -0.29 12.37 14.17
CA THR A 157 -1.57 12.96 13.75
C THR A 157 -1.43 13.80 12.46
N ARG A 158 -0.21 14.01 11.97
CA ARG A 158 0.04 14.67 10.68
C ARG A 158 0.00 13.65 9.56
N MET A 159 -1.04 13.73 8.73
CA MET A 159 -1.22 12.92 7.53
C MET A 159 -0.94 13.75 6.29
N GLU A 160 0.35 13.85 5.95
CA GLU A 160 0.83 14.58 4.78
C GLU A 160 2.00 13.82 4.16
N VAL A 161 1.99 13.69 2.84
CA VAL A 161 3.11 13.14 2.07
C VAL A 161 3.30 13.96 0.81
N GLY A 162 4.55 14.08 0.38
CA GLY A 162 4.85 14.64 -0.92
C GLY A 162 5.75 13.71 -1.72
N LEU A 163 5.43 13.56 -3.01
CA LEU A 163 6.22 12.81 -3.98
C LEU A 163 6.44 13.64 -5.24
N ASP A 164 7.58 13.40 -5.88
CA ASP A 164 7.90 13.95 -7.19
C ASP A 164 7.55 12.92 -8.25
N ILE A 165 6.91 13.38 -9.32
CA ILE A 165 6.48 12.58 -10.46
C ILE A 165 7.05 13.24 -11.73
N ALA A 166 7.76 12.48 -12.56
CA ALA A 166 8.26 12.94 -13.84
C ALA A 166 7.16 12.98 -14.93
N ALA A 167 6.09 13.73 -14.65
CA ALA A 167 5.04 14.07 -15.59
C ALA A 167 4.54 15.50 -15.37
N ASP A 168 3.90 16.07 -16.40
CA ASP A 168 3.28 17.39 -16.31
C ASP A 168 2.09 17.41 -15.33
N PRO A 169 1.84 18.52 -14.60
CA PRO A 169 0.77 18.59 -13.60
C PRO A 169 -0.62 18.29 -14.16
N GLY A 170 -0.86 18.65 -15.42
CA GLY A 170 -2.13 18.34 -16.09
C GLY A 170 -2.36 16.83 -16.28
N ALA A 171 -1.30 16.08 -16.58
CA ALA A 171 -1.39 14.62 -16.74
C ALA A 171 -1.59 13.94 -15.39
N VAL A 172 -0.86 14.37 -14.35
CA VAL A 172 -1.05 13.86 -12.98
C VAL A 172 -2.46 14.18 -12.48
N PHE A 173 -2.96 15.39 -12.74
CA PHE A 173 -4.32 15.77 -12.34
C PHE A 173 -5.38 14.92 -13.03
N ALA A 174 -5.23 14.62 -14.34
CA ALA A 174 -6.13 13.74 -15.06
C ALA A 174 -6.21 12.35 -14.39
N SER A 175 -5.07 11.80 -13.96
CA SER A 175 -5.02 10.52 -13.23
C SER A 175 -5.76 10.52 -11.89
N LEU A 176 -6.05 11.69 -11.31
CA LEU A 176 -6.80 11.82 -10.06
C LEU A 176 -8.32 11.99 -10.25
N VAL A 177 -8.78 12.36 -11.45
CA VAL A 177 -10.18 12.79 -11.68
C VAL A 177 -10.88 12.07 -12.82
N GLU A 178 -10.15 11.40 -13.71
CA GLU A 178 -10.71 10.59 -14.78
C GLU A 178 -10.91 9.15 -14.28
N PRO A 179 -12.16 8.65 -14.17
CA PRO A 179 -12.45 7.34 -13.60
C PRO A 179 -11.65 6.19 -14.21
N ASP A 180 -11.61 6.10 -15.54
CA ASP A 180 -10.91 5.02 -16.24
C ASP A 180 -9.40 5.06 -16.02
N VAL A 181 -8.83 6.27 -15.94
CA VAL A 181 -7.40 6.44 -15.65
C VAL A 181 -7.11 6.07 -14.21
N PHE A 182 -7.92 6.55 -13.26
CA PHE A 182 -7.78 6.25 -11.85
C PHE A 182 -7.85 4.74 -11.59
N GLU A 183 -8.86 4.08 -12.15
CA GLU A 183 -9.03 2.63 -12.02
C GLU A 183 -7.83 1.86 -12.57
N SER A 184 -7.24 2.33 -13.68
CA SER A 184 -6.11 1.64 -14.30
C SER A 184 -4.93 1.50 -13.34
N TRP A 185 -4.49 2.58 -12.68
CA TRP A 185 -3.32 2.56 -11.80
C TRP A 185 -3.65 2.22 -10.33
N PHE A 186 -4.82 2.60 -9.83
CA PHE A 186 -5.22 2.34 -8.43
C PHE A 186 -5.81 0.94 -8.24
N GLY A 187 -6.35 0.34 -9.31
CA GLY A 187 -6.93 -1.00 -9.30
C GLY A 187 -8.36 -1.09 -8.77
N ALA A 188 -8.96 0.02 -8.30
CA ALA A 188 -10.35 0.07 -7.88
C ALA A 188 -11.13 1.11 -8.70
N GLY A 189 -12.34 0.74 -9.14
CA GLY A 189 -13.23 1.61 -9.90
C GLY A 189 -13.73 2.77 -9.05
N MET A 190 -13.75 3.99 -9.61
CA MET A 190 -14.16 5.20 -8.91
C MET A 190 -15.30 5.92 -9.60
N GLY A 191 -16.25 6.37 -8.80
CA GLY A 191 -17.29 7.29 -9.20
C GLY A 191 -16.85 8.73 -9.01
N ILE A 192 -16.61 9.47 -10.09
CA ILE A 192 -16.11 10.86 -10.00
C ILE A 192 -16.96 11.80 -10.86
N GLU A 193 -17.46 12.87 -10.25
CA GLU A 193 -18.08 14.00 -10.94
C GLU A 193 -17.12 15.20 -10.91
N PRO A 194 -16.28 15.43 -11.94
CA PRO A 194 -15.10 16.31 -11.88
C PRO A 194 -15.46 17.80 -11.91
N ARG A 195 -16.01 18.31 -10.82
CA ARG A 195 -16.39 19.71 -10.59
C ARG A 195 -16.59 19.96 -9.10
N VAL A 196 -16.43 21.21 -8.66
CA VAL A 196 -16.84 21.62 -7.32
C VAL A 196 -18.31 21.28 -7.08
N GLY A 197 -18.59 20.66 -5.92
CA GLY A 197 -19.91 20.16 -5.53
C GLY A 197 -20.29 18.82 -6.15
N GLY A 198 -19.45 18.26 -7.04
CA GLY A 198 -19.63 16.90 -7.58
C GLY A 198 -19.43 15.82 -6.51
N ARG A 199 -20.01 14.65 -6.77
CA ARG A 199 -19.84 13.45 -5.94
C ARG A 199 -18.50 12.75 -6.23
N TRP A 200 -17.93 12.15 -5.19
CA TRP A 200 -16.77 11.27 -5.26
C TRP A 200 -17.04 10.01 -4.45
N ALA A 201 -16.83 8.81 -5.00
CA ALA A 201 -16.99 7.58 -4.25
C ALA A 201 -16.00 6.53 -4.72
N MET A 202 -15.54 5.71 -3.76
CA MET A 202 -15.00 4.40 -4.11
C MET A 202 -16.12 3.50 -4.59
N GLY A 203 -15.92 2.84 -5.73
CA GLY A 203 -16.96 2.11 -6.44
C GLY A 203 -17.94 3.03 -7.17
N ASP A 204 -19.17 2.56 -7.35
CA ASP A 204 -20.19 3.25 -8.12
C ASP A 204 -20.93 4.32 -7.27
N LEU A 205 -21.18 5.50 -7.87
CA LEU A 205 -21.84 6.64 -7.20
C LEU A 205 -23.28 6.37 -6.76
N ASP A 206 -23.99 5.50 -7.47
CA ASP A 206 -25.41 5.23 -7.22
C ASP A 206 -25.60 4.11 -6.18
N THR A 207 -24.56 3.31 -5.95
CA THR A 207 -24.53 2.27 -4.91
C THR A 207 -23.89 2.71 -3.60
N ASN A 208 -23.05 3.75 -3.61
CA ASN A 208 -22.44 4.27 -2.40
C ASN A 208 -23.47 5.08 -1.57
N PRO A 209 -23.75 4.70 -0.31
CA PRO A 209 -24.75 5.38 0.51
C PRO A 209 -24.31 6.78 0.97
N ASN A 210 -23.00 7.04 1.00
CA ASN A 210 -22.41 8.26 1.52
C ASN A 210 -21.26 8.75 0.61
N PRO A 211 -21.55 9.15 -0.65
CA PRO A 211 -20.50 9.66 -1.53
C PRO A 211 -19.92 10.94 -0.93
N GLY A 212 -18.60 11.06 -1.01
CA GLY A 212 -17.89 12.29 -0.73
C GLY A 212 -18.27 13.41 -1.69
N ARG A 213 -17.79 14.62 -1.39
CA ARG A 213 -18.04 15.83 -2.16
C ARG A 213 -16.74 16.50 -2.55
N ILE A 214 -16.58 16.79 -3.83
CA ILE A 214 -15.47 17.62 -4.31
C ILE A 214 -15.67 19.06 -3.81
N THR A 215 -14.75 19.55 -3.00
CA THR A 215 -14.77 20.89 -2.41
C THR A 215 -13.88 21.88 -3.17
N GLU A 216 -12.84 21.38 -3.84
CA GLU A 216 -11.95 22.16 -4.68
C GLU A 216 -11.63 21.40 -5.96
N PHE A 217 -11.62 22.10 -7.09
CA PHE A 217 -11.33 21.51 -8.39
C PHE A 217 -10.65 22.56 -9.27
N GLU A 218 -9.33 22.47 -9.35
CA GLU A 218 -8.48 23.39 -10.09
C GLU A 218 -7.55 22.58 -10.98
N PRO A 219 -7.90 22.40 -12.26
CA PRO A 219 -7.16 21.54 -13.18
C PRO A 219 -5.66 21.81 -13.18
N GLY A 220 -4.88 20.76 -12.94
CA GLY A 220 -3.41 20.81 -12.89
C GLY A 220 -2.83 21.48 -11.64
N ARG A 221 -3.65 21.83 -10.64
CA ARG A 221 -3.18 22.53 -9.43
C ARG A 221 -3.69 21.93 -8.13
N ALA A 222 -5.00 21.69 -7.99
CA ALA A 222 -5.54 21.24 -6.71
C ALA A 222 -6.88 20.50 -6.83
N LEU A 223 -7.04 19.48 -6.00
CA LEU A 223 -8.27 18.71 -5.84
C LEU A 223 -8.54 18.54 -4.34
N GLY A 224 -9.74 18.93 -3.90
CA GLY A 224 -10.19 18.75 -2.51
C GLY A 224 -11.43 17.88 -2.47
N ILE A 225 -11.46 16.90 -1.57
CA ILE A 225 -12.58 15.96 -1.39
C ILE A 225 -12.93 15.91 0.09
N ASP A 226 -14.19 16.19 0.42
CA ASP A 226 -14.78 16.02 1.74
C ASP A 226 -15.49 14.66 1.81
N LEU A 227 -15.03 13.79 2.69
CA LEU A 227 -15.52 12.44 2.95
C LEU A 227 -16.37 12.39 4.23
N GLY A 228 -17.20 13.42 4.46
CA GLY A 228 -18.09 13.49 5.62
C GLY A 228 -17.44 14.08 6.87
N GLY A 229 -16.62 15.12 6.69
CA GLY A 229 -15.86 15.81 7.74
C GLY A 229 -14.36 15.58 7.62
N MET A 230 -13.94 14.42 7.13
CA MET A 230 -12.55 14.13 6.78
C MET A 230 -12.25 14.66 5.38
N VAL A 231 -11.24 15.52 5.23
CA VAL A 231 -10.87 16.15 3.97
C VAL A 231 -9.58 15.58 3.44
N VAL A 232 -9.59 15.11 2.20
CA VAL A 232 -8.40 14.71 1.43
C VAL A 232 -8.12 15.78 0.40
N ARG A 233 -6.90 16.29 0.37
CA ARG A 233 -6.47 17.36 -0.52
C ARG A 233 -5.21 16.95 -1.27
N TRP A 234 -5.25 17.13 -2.58
CA TRP A 234 -4.13 16.96 -3.50
C TRP A 234 -3.71 18.33 -4.01
N GLU A 235 -2.44 18.66 -3.88
CA GLU A 235 -1.82 19.87 -4.42
C GLU A 235 -0.73 19.47 -5.40
N LEU A 236 -0.73 20.12 -6.56
CA LEU A 236 0.18 19.86 -7.66
C LEU A 236 0.93 21.15 -7.97
N GLU A 237 2.23 21.12 -7.74
CA GLU A 237 3.14 22.19 -8.11
C GLU A 237 4.11 21.67 -9.15
N GLY A 238 4.23 22.32 -10.30
CA GLY A 238 5.12 21.79 -11.32
C GLY A 238 5.35 22.70 -12.51
N SER A 239 6.41 22.39 -13.22
CA SER A 239 6.79 23.02 -14.48
C SER A 239 7.70 22.08 -15.28
N ALA A 240 7.63 22.16 -16.61
CA ALA A 240 8.54 21.47 -17.53
C ALA A 240 8.62 19.94 -17.35
N GLY A 241 7.47 19.25 -17.34
CA GLY A 241 7.43 17.78 -17.30
C GLY A 241 7.65 17.15 -15.91
N HIS A 242 7.65 17.95 -14.85
CA HIS A 242 7.77 17.46 -13.47
C HIS A 242 6.68 18.07 -12.57
N THR A 243 6.17 17.24 -11.66
CA THR A 243 5.15 17.61 -10.69
C THR A 243 5.56 17.16 -9.29
N ARG A 244 5.57 18.10 -8.34
CA ARG A 244 5.50 17.83 -6.91
C ARG A 244 4.03 17.66 -6.55
N LEU A 245 3.65 16.45 -6.18
CA LEU A 245 2.33 16.16 -5.63
C LEU A 245 2.42 16.14 -4.10
N THR A 246 1.57 16.92 -3.44
CA THR A 246 1.39 16.89 -1.98
C THR A 246 -0.02 16.38 -1.67
N LEU A 247 -0.10 15.31 -0.91
CA LEU A 247 -1.35 14.73 -0.42
C LEU A 247 -1.47 15.03 1.07
N VAL A 248 -2.62 15.58 1.48
CA VAL A 248 -2.96 15.88 2.88
C VAL A 248 -4.30 15.25 3.23
N GLN A 249 -4.39 14.57 4.37
CA GLN A 249 -5.64 14.17 5.00
C GLN A 249 -5.83 14.97 6.30
N SER A 250 -7.04 15.47 6.54
CA SER A 250 -7.35 16.38 7.65
C SER A 250 -8.82 16.28 8.09
N GLY A 251 -9.22 17.01 9.13
CA GLY A 251 -10.62 17.08 9.58
C GLY A 251 -11.10 15.86 10.38
N PHE A 252 -10.19 14.98 10.78
CA PHE A 252 -10.46 13.82 11.62
C PHE A 252 -10.21 14.10 13.11
N ASP A 253 -10.64 13.16 13.96
CA ASP A 253 -10.38 13.15 15.40
C ASP A 253 -8.89 12.84 15.66
N GLU A 254 -8.10 13.82 16.08
CA GLU A 254 -6.65 13.64 16.33
C GLU A 254 -6.36 12.67 17.49
N ASP A 255 -7.31 12.44 18.40
CA ASP A 255 -7.17 11.44 19.46
C ASP A 255 -7.36 10.00 18.92
N ARG A 256 -7.92 9.85 17.71
CA ARG A 256 -8.11 8.59 16.99
C ARG A 256 -7.83 8.76 15.49
N PRO A 257 -6.56 8.93 15.10
CA PRO A 257 -6.21 9.19 13.70
C PRO A 257 -6.60 8.01 12.78
N PRO A 258 -7.21 8.29 11.61
CA PRO A 258 -7.67 7.26 10.67
C PRO A 258 -6.51 6.74 9.80
N HIS A 259 -5.58 6.00 10.42
CA HIS A 259 -4.40 5.45 9.74
C HIS A 259 -4.75 4.43 8.65
N ASP A 260 -5.86 3.72 8.79
CA ASP A 260 -6.45 2.82 7.81
C ASP A 260 -6.79 3.55 6.49
N ALA A 261 -7.57 4.64 6.59
CA ALA A 261 -7.92 5.46 5.43
C ALA A 261 -6.67 6.12 4.83
N TRP A 262 -5.75 6.59 5.67
CA TRP A 262 -4.49 7.17 5.24
C TRP A 262 -3.63 6.18 4.44
N LEU A 263 -3.47 4.95 4.94
CA LEU A 263 -2.75 3.88 4.27
C LEU A 263 -3.40 3.50 2.94
N GLY A 264 -4.72 3.55 2.84
CA GLY A 264 -5.44 3.33 1.58
C GLY A 264 -5.03 4.30 0.48
N TRP A 265 -4.76 5.56 0.82
CA TRP A 265 -4.22 6.53 -0.14
C TRP A 265 -2.74 6.29 -0.42
N LEU A 266 -1.95 6.11 0.64
CA LEU A 266 -0.50 5.95 0.51
C LEU A 266 -0.11 4.74 -0.34
N SER A 267 -0.83 3.63 -0.22
CA SER A 267 -0.53 2.38 -0.94
C SER A 267 -0.67 2.51 -2.46
N GLY A 268 -1.49 3.45 -2.95
CA GLY A 268 -1.64 3.71 -4.37
C GLY A 268 -0.56 4.62 -4.98
N LEU A 269 0.07 5.48 -4.17
CA LEU A 269 1.02 6.49 -4.67
C LEU A 269 2.22 5.92 -5.44
N PRO A 270 2.84 4.79 -5.06
CA PRO A 270 3.89 4.18 -5.85
C PRO A 270 3.44 3.85 -7.27
N GLU A 271 2.22 3.32 -7.42
CA GLU A 271 1.67 2.93 -8.72
C GLU A 271 1.26 4.15 -9.55
N LEU A 272 0.71 5.20 -8.94
CA LEU A 272 0.47 6.48 -9.62
C LEU A 272 1.75 7.04 -10.24
N ARG A 273 2.87 7.02 -9.49
CA ARG A 273 4.15 7.46 -10.04
C ARG A 273 4.62 6.54 -11.16
N ARG A 274 4.57 5.23 -10.97
CA ARG A 274 4.97 4.25 -11.99
C ARG A 274 4.17 4.40 -13.28
N TYR A 275 2.86 4.63 -13.19
CA TYR A 275 1.98 4.89 -14.32
C TYR A 275 2.50 6.01 -15.22
N HIS A 276 3.10 7.04 -14.62
CA HIS A 276 3.67 8.18 -15.33
C HIS A 276 5.13 8.00 -15.78
N GLU A 277 5.93 7.23 -15.04
CA GLU A 277 7.39 7.18 -15.23
C GLU A 277 7.89 5.93 -15.97
N VAL A 278 7.14 4.84 -15.94
CA VAL A 278 7.54 3.58 -16.59
C VAL A 278 7.01 3.56 -18.03
N SER A 279 7.93 3.39 -18.98
CA SER A 279 7.55 3.18 -20.38
C SER A 279 6.86 1.83 -20.54
N GLU A 280 5.77 1.78 -21.32
CA GLU A 280 4.95 0.56 -21.48
C GLU A 280 4.52 -0.01 -20.12
N TRP A 281 4.07 0.89 -19.23
CA TRP A 281 3.68 0.56 -17.88
C TRP A 281 2.63 -0.57 -17.82
N GLU A 282 2.87 -1.50 -16.91
CA GLU A 282 1.92 -2.48 -16.41
C GLU A 282 1.92 -2.42 -14.88
N PRO A 283 0.77 -2.64 -14.21
CA PRO A 283 0.71 -2.79 -12.77
C PRO A 283 1.69 -3.88 -12.28
N ILE A 284 2.35 -3.65 -11.15
CA ILE A 284 3.09 -4.75 -10.51
C ILE A 284 2.14 -5.83 -10.00
N TRP A 285 0.90 -5.47 -9.67
CA TRP A 285 -0.08 -6.35 -9.06
C TRP A 285 -0.57 -7.44 -10.03
N VAL A 286 -0.58 -8.69 -9.57
CA VAL A 286 -0.99 -9.86 -10.36
C VAL A 286 -2.19 -10.55 -9.73
N GLY A 287 -3.20 -10.87 -10.53
CA GLY A 287 -4.38 -11.64 -10.11
C GLY A 287 -5.58 -10.77 -9.71
N GLU A 288 -6.74 -11.42 -9.59
CA GLU A 288 -8.00 -10.78 -9.17
C GLU A 288 -8.05 -10.50 -7.66
N ASP A 289 -7.20 -11.17 -6.86
CA ASP A 289 -7.05 -10.99 -5.41
C ASP A 289 -6.10 -9.84 -5.03
N SER A 290 -5.78 -8.96 -5.99
CA SER A 290 -5.03 -7.74 -5.69
C SER A 290 -5.72 -7.00 -4.53
N PRO A 291 -4.99 -6.35 -3.60
CA PRO A 291 -5.57 -5.57 -2.50
C PRO A 291 -6.44 -4.39 -2.97
N SER A 292 -6.58 -4.20 -4.29
CA SER A 292 -7.75 -3.54 -4.86
C SER A 292 -9.04 -4.16 -4.31
N MET A 293 -9.82 -3.32 -3.64
CA MET A 293 -11.19 -3.57 -3.19
C MET A 293 -11.97 -4.49 -4.15
N PRO A 294 -12.87 -5.35 -3.63
CA PRO A 294 -13.69 -6.22 -4.46
C PRO A 294 -14.29 -5.40 -5.62
N ARG A 295 -14.04 -5.84 -6.85
CA ARG A 295 -14.75 -5.29 -8.01
C ARG A 295 -16.23 -5.65 -7.81
N GLY A 296 -17.05 -4.64 -7.57
CA GLY A 296 -18.50 -4.78 -7.37
C GLY A 296 -19.20 -5.42 -8.57
#